data_AF-A0A950PPD4-F1
#
_entry.id   AF-A0A950PPD4-F1
#
_cell.length_a   1.000
_cell.length_b   1.000
_cell.length_c   1.000
_cell.angle_alpha   90.00
_cell.angle_beta   90.00
_cell.angle_gamma   90.00
#
_symmetry.space_group_name_H-M   'P 1'
#
loop_
_entity.id
_entity.type
_entity.pdbx_description
1 polymer ?
#
loop_
_entity_poly.entity_id
_entity_poly.type
_entity_poly.pdbx_seq_one_letter_code
_entity_poly.pdbx_strand_id
1 'polypeptide(L)' 'MQLRGDQQIELDVLARELQATRTCKVERITTNTVIRVAVDVLLKRRDVLVGDTEEELFASFLAYIEHLEKQPAQSEGNPH' A
#
# COMPACT_ATOMS: atom_id res chain seq x y z
N MET A 1 -2.51 -13.56 -12.18
CA MET A 1 -1.26 -13.15 -11.54
C MET A 1 -0.96 -14.15 -10.44
N GLN A 2 0.23 -14.71 -10.40
CA GLN A 2 0.64 -15.62 -9.33
C GLN A 2 1.65 -14.90 -8.46
N LEU A 3 1.35 -14.77 -7.17
CA LEU A 3 2.30 -14.21 -6.21
C LEU A 3 3.42 -15.21 -5.96
N ARG A 4 4.61 -14.70 -5.67
CA ARG A 4 5.70 -15.54 -5.18
C ARG A 4 5.32 -16.12 -3.81
N GLY A 5 5.85 -17.30 -3.48
CA GLY A 5 5.43 -18.05 -2.28
C GLY A 5 5.67 -17.30 -0.98
N ASP A 6 6.77 -16.55 -0.90
CA ASP A 6 7.10 -15.61 0.17
C ASP A 6 6.04 -14.50 0.31
N GLN A 7 5.67 -13.84 -0.79
CA GLN A 7 4.66 -12.79 -0.81
C GLN A 7 3.29 -13.30 -0.33
N GLN A 8 2.92 -14.53 -0.69
CA GLN A 8 1.67 -15.14 -0.22
C GLN A 8 1.68 -15.36 1.29
N ILE A 9 2.77 -15.86 1.85
CA ILE A 9 2.93 -16.10 3.29
C ILE A 9 2.86 -14.78 4.05
N GLU A 10 3.58 -13.74 3.60
CA GLU A 10 3.58 -12.43 4.25
C GLU A 10 2.21 -11.77 4.23
N LEU A 11 1.50 -11.82 3.10
CA LEU A 11 0.15 -11.29 3.00
C LEU A 11 -0.86 -12.04 3.88
N ASP A 12 -0.70 -13.36 4.03
CA ASP A 12 -1.53 -14.16 4.92
C ASP A 12 -1.31 -13.76 6.39
N VAL A 13 -0.07 -13.48 6.78
CA VAL A 13 0.28 -12.96 8.12
C VAL A 13 -0.35 -11.59 8.34
N LEU A 14 -0.13 -10.66 7.42
CA LEU A 14 -0.69 -9.30 7.49
C LEU A 14 -2.23 -9.31 7.57
N ALA A 15 -2.88 -10.15 6.76
CA ALA A 15 -4.33 -10.28 6.79
C ALA A 15 -4.85 -10.78 8.15
N ARG A 16 -4.13 -11.71 8.81
CA ARG A 16 -4.49 -12.21 10.15
C ARG A 16 -4.31 -11.13 11.21
N GLU A 17 -3.22 -10.37 11.15
CA GLU A 17 -2.96 -9.26 12.06
C GLU A 17 -4.06 -8.20 11.96
N LEU A 18 -4.37 -7.74 10.74
CA LEU A 18 -5.46 -6.79 10.50
C LEU A 18 -6.83 -7.34 10.94
N GLN A 19 -7.10 -8.62 10.67
CA GLN A 19 -8.32 -9.28 11.11
C GLN A 19 -8.45 -9.34 12.65
N ALA A 20 -7.33 -9.42 13.37
CA ALA A 20 -7.29 -9.47 14.83
C ALA A 20 -7.40 -8.08 15.46
N THR A 21 -6.81 -7.05 14.84
CA THR A 21 -6.81 -5.67 15.35
C THR A 21 -8.06 -4.87 14.98
N ARG A 22 -8.86 -5.33 13.99
CA ARG A 22 -10.09 -4.62 13.59
C ARG A 22 -11.07 -4.48 14.76
N THR A 23 -11.54 -3.25 14.96
CA THR A 23 -12.55 -2.92 15.97
C THR A 23 -13.97 -3.20 15.47
N CYS A 24 -14.21 -3.00 14.18
CA CYS A 24 -15.49 -3.28 13.52
C CYS A 24 -15.47 -4.69 12.89
N LYS A 25 -16.43 -5.53 13.26
CA LYS A 25 -16.43 -6.96 12.86
C LYS A 25 -17.31 -7.30 11.65
N VAL A 26 -17.73 -6.30 10.88
CA VAL A 26 -18.71 -6.46 9.77
C VAL A 26 -18.19 -7.29 8.60
N GLU A 27 -16.95 -7.07 8.13
CA GLU A 27 -16.37 -7.83 7.01
C GLU A 27 -15.05 -8.49 7.40
N ARG A 28 -14.87 -9.74 6.98
CA ARG A 28 -13.61 -10.47 7.19
C ARG A 28 -12.49 -9.90 6.33
N ILE A 29 -11.37 -9.59 6.95
CA ILE A 29 -10.13 -9.23 6.26
C ILE A 29 -9.41 -10.53 5.88
N THR A 30 -9.01 -10.60 4.62
CA THR A 30 -8.33 -11.74 3.99
C THR A 30 -7.19 -11.24 3.12
N THR A 31 -6.32 -12.14 2.67
CA THR A 31 -5.27 -11.85 1.69
C THR A 31 -5.82 -11.15 0.45
N ASN A 32 -6.97 -11.60 -0.06
CA ASN A 32 -7.65 -10.94 -1.19
C ASN A 32 -8.12 -9.52 -0.88
N THR A 33 -8.43 -9.22 0.38
CA THR A 33 -8.79 -7.86 0.79
C THR A 33 -7.57 -6.96 0.78
N VAL A 34 -6.44 -7.45 1.31
CA VAL A 34 -5.16 -6.71 1.29
C VAL A 34 -4.68 -6.46 -0.14
N ILE A 35 -4.76 -7.47 -1.02
CA ILE A 35 -4.39 -7.34 -2.44
C ILE A 35 -5.28 -6.29 -3.13
N ARG A 36 -6.60 -6.32 -2.92
CA ARG A 36 -7.53 -5.32 -3.50
C ARG A 36 -7.17 -3.90 -3.04
N VAL A 37 -6.89 -3.70 -1.76
CA VAL A 37 -6.46 -2.39 -1.23
C VAL A 37 -5.15 -1.94 -1.88
N ALA A 38 -4.15 -2.81 -1.98
CA ALA A 38 -2.87 -2.48 -2.61
C ALA A 38 -3.05 -2.06 -4.08
N VAL A 39 -3.87 -2.79 -4.84
CA VAL A 39 -4.21 -2.47 -6.23
C VAL A 39 -4.94 -1.13 -6.31
N ASP A 40 -5.94 -0.88 -5.46
CA ASP A 40 -6.69 0.38 -5.46
C ASP A 40 -5.80 1.59 -5.15
N VAL A 41 -4.86 1.46 -4.20
CA VAL A 41 -3.88 2.51 -3.91
C VAL A 41 -2.98 2.77 -5.11
N LEU A 42 -2.46 1.71 -5.74
CA LEU A 42 -1.62 1.82 -6.93
C LEU A 42 -2.38 2.52 -8.08
N LEU A 43 -3.63 2.14 -8.34
CA LEU A 43 -4.46 2.75 -9.38
C LEU A 43 -4.77 4.23 -9.12
N LYS A 44 -4.91 4.62 -7.83
CA LYS A 44 -5.10 6.02 -7.41
C LYS A 44 -3.83 6.88 -7.50
N ARG A 45 -2.66 6.27 -7.68
CA ARG A 45 -1.35 6.93 -7.76
C ARG A 45 -0.59 6.51 -9.02
N ARG A 46 -1.30 6.10 -10.08
CA ARG A 46 -0.69 5.59 -11.31
C ARG A 46 0.29 6.57 -11.98
N ASP A 47 0.13 7.85 -11.70
CA ASP A 47 0.96 8.95 -12.19
C ASP A 47 2.38 8.94 -11.64
N VAL A 48 2.63 8.25 -10.52
CA VAL A 48 3.96 8.15 -9.91
C VAL A 48 4.75 6.92 -10.39
N LEU A 49 4.11 6.03 -11.16
CA LEU A 49 4.75 4.85 -11.74
C LEU A 49 5.50 5.25 -13.01
N VAL A 50 6.82 5.18 -12.96
CA VAL A 50 7.70 5.57 -14.07
C VAL A 50 8.71 4.46 -14.32
N GLY A 51 8.79 3.99 -15.57
CA GLY A 51 9.70 2.92 -15.99
C GLY A 51 9.05 1.96 -16.97
N ASP A 52 9.89 1.12 -17.58
CA ASP A 52 9.49 0.11 -18.57
C ASP A 52 9.60 -1.33 -18.00
N THR A 53 10.21 -1.49 -16.82
CA THR A 53 10.39 -2.78 -16.14
C THR A 53 9.68 -2.83 -14.78
N GLU A 54 9.35 -4.03 -14.30
CA GLU A 54 8.77 -4.22 -12.96
C GLU A 54 9.64 -3.61 -11.85
N GLU A 55 10.97 -3.71 -11.98
CA GLU A 55 11.93 -3.16 -11.01
C GLU A 55 11.90 -1.63 -10.98
N GLU A 56 11.84 -0.97 -12.14
CA GLU A 56 11.76 0.49 -12.23
C GLU A 56 10.40 1.02 -11.71
N LEU A 57 9.31 0.32 -12.03
CA LEU A 57 7.98 0.65 -11.52
C LEU A 57 7.92 0.50 -9.99
N PHE A 58 8.55 -0.53 -9.45
CA PHE A 58 8.67 -0.73 -8.00
C PHE A 58 9.52 0.38 -7.36
N ALA A 59 10.70 0.68 -7.92
CA ALA A 59 11.60 1.70 -7.40
C ALA A 59 10.98 3.11 -7.42
N SER A 60 10.28 3.48 -8.51
CA SER A 60 9.60 4.77 -8.61
C SER A 60 8.47 4.91 -7.58
N PHE A 61 7.67 3.85 -7.39
CA PHE A 61 6.63 3.84 -6.37
C PHE A 61 7.20 3.90 -4.94
N LEU A 62 8.28 3.17 -4.67
CA LEU A 62 8.94 3.18 -3.36
C LEU A 62 9.52 4.57 -3.04
N ALA A 63 10.20 5.20 -4.01
CA ALA A 63 10.70 6.56 -3.85
C ALA A 63 9.58 7.58 -3.57
N TYR A 64 8.40 7.42 -4.18
CA TYR A 64 7.23 8.23 -3.87
C TYR A 64 6.76 8.04 -2.42
N ILE A 65 6.69 6.81 -1.93
CA ILE A 65 6.30 6.52 -0.53
C ILE A 65 7.31 7.17 0.43
N GLU A 66 8.61 6.95 0.22
CA GLU A 66 9.65 7.56 1.06
C GLU A 66 9.58 9.10 1.05
N HIS A 67 9.22 9.69 -0.08
CA HIS A 67 9.04 11.13 -0.19
C HIS A 67 7.87 11.63 0.64
N LEU A 68 6.75 10.89 0.67
CA LEU A 68 5.61 11.20 1.54
C LEU A 68 5.99 11.11 3.03
N GLU A 69 6.77 10.10 3.41
CA GLU A 69 7.24 9.92 4.79
C GLU A 69 8.18 11.04 5.24
N LYS A 70 9.02 11.54 4.32
CA LYS A 70 9.96 12.67 4.56
C LYS A 70 9.27 14.03 4.58
N GLN A 71 8.00 14.11 4.19
CA GLN A 71 7.18 15.33 4.29
C GLN A 71 6.22 15.24 5.48
N PRO A 72 6.64 15.50 6.73
CA PRO A 72 5.69 15.77 7.78
C PRO A 72 4.92 17.05 7.40
N ALA A 73 3.60 16.94 7.31
CA ALA A 73 2.62 17.99 7.03
C ALA A 73 3.19 19.42 7.04
N GLN A 74 3.57 19.94 5.87
CA GLN A 74 3.79 21.36 5.73
C GLN A 74 2.41 22.06 5.70
N SER A 75 2.15 22.80 6.78
CA SER A 75 1.15 23.86 6.95
C SER A 75 -0.21 23.50 7.55
N GLU A 76 -0.23 23.15 8.84
CA GLU A 76 -1.13 23.89 9.75
C GLU A 76 -0.51 25.28 10.00
N GLY A 77 -1.23 26.34 9.61
CA GLY A 77 -0.98 27.70 10.10
C GLY A 77 -0.45 28.72 9.09
N ASN A 78 -1.35 29.46 8.42
CA ASN A 78 -1.40 30.92 8.61
C ASN A 78 -2.74 31.49 8.06
N PRO A 79 -3.62 32.06 8.91
CA PRO A 79 -4.68 32.94 8.45
C PRO A 79 -4.11 34.35 8.25
N HIS A 80 -4.26 34.90 7.05
CA HIS A 80 -4.22 36.35 6.84
C HIS A 80 -5.59 36.83 6.41
#